data_AF-A0A0R2KP43-F1
#
_entry.id   AF-A0A0R2KP43-F1
#
_cell.length_a   1.000
_cell.length_b   1.000
_cell.length_c   1.000
_cell.angle_alpha   90.00
_cell.angle_beta   90.00
_cell.angle_gamma   90.00
#
_symmetry.space_group_name_H-M   'P 1'
#
loop_
_entity.id
_entity.type
_entity.pdbx_description
1 polymer ?
#
loop_
_entity_poly.entity_id
_entity_poly.type
_entity_poly.pdbx_seq_one_letter_code
_entity_poly.pdbx_strand_id
1 'polypeptide(L)'
;MKINLKDLNDKIENQDYIQDLETVKYAAISKSKSKIKPYAKKMVKEVVAAFKHDSLVQTQLAVTGQRPVTFALETNIINLPYANYKKVANFFEEGQEYGLNVYFETRSEYVNVSHFRIDQLATEEEIEQDSDAVVDKLVDAIVEKIKVVREYKKPEKKTESKAKTTKTTTKKKTTTEKKATTKKK
;
A
#
# COMPACT_ATOMS: atom_id res chain seq x y z
N MET A 1 17.78 6.04 12.11
CA MET A 1 17.48 7.12 11.15
C MET A 1 16.19 7.81 11.55
N LYS A 2 16.21 9.13 11.63
CA LYS A 2 15.00 9.94 11.73
C LYS A 2 14.88 10.84 10.51
N ILE A 3 13.65 11.17 10.13
CA ILE A 3 13.38 12.01 8.97
C ILE A 3 12.20 12.93 9.26
N ASN A 4 12.26 14.17 8.77
CA ASN A 4 11.11 15.07 8.79
C ASN A 4 10.26 14.89 7.51
N LEU A 5 9.04 15.43 7.51
CA LEU A 5 8.11 15.27 6.39
C LEU A 5 8.61 15.86 5.08
N LYS A 6 9.29 17.01 5.14
CA LYS A 6 9.78 17.69 3.94
C LYS A 6 10.85 16.83 3.27
N ASP A 7 11.83 16.37 4.03
CA ASP A 7 12.92 15.55 3.51
C ASP A 7 12.42 14.18 3.02
N LEU A 8 11.45 13.58 3.72
CA LEU A 8 10.80 12.35 3.25
C LEU A 8 10.14 12.56 1.89
N ASN A 9 9.33 13.61 1.75
CA ASN A 9 8.64 13.91 0.50
C ASN A 9 9.62 14.25 -0.62
N ASP A 10 10.64 15.06 -0.34
CA ASP A 10 11.65 15.46 -1.32
C ASP A 10 12.45 14.23 -1.80
N LYS A 11 12.83 13.32 -0.90
CA LYS A 11 13.52 12.07 -1.28
C LYS A 11 12.63 11.18 -2.14
N ILE A 12 11.36 11.02 -1.80
CA ILE A 12 10.42 10.21 -2.58
C ILE A 12 10.15 10.84 -3.95
N GLU A 13 9.91 12.15 -4.01
CA GLU A 13 9.60 12.89 -5.25
C GLU A 13 10.77 12.87 -6.24
N ASN A 14 12.00 13.04 -5.74
CA ASN A 14 13.21 13.01 -6.56
C ASN A 14 13.75 11.59 -6.82
N GLN A 15 13.05 10.55 -6.34
CA GLN A 15 13.49 9.16 -6.42
C GLN A 15 14.86 8.91 -5.78
N ASP A 16 15.23 9.69 -4.76
CA ASP A 16 16.46 9.59 -3.99
C ASP A 16 16.32 8.52 -2.90
N TYR A 17 16.23 7.27 -3.35
CA TYR A 17 16.13 6.09 -2.51
C TYR A 17 16.63 4.86 -3.24
N ILE A 18 17.09 3.86 -2.48
CA ILE A 18 17.56 2.59 -3.02
C ILE A 18 16.39 1.87 -3.68
N GLN A 19 16.55 1.49 -4.96
CA GLN A 19 15.54 0.76 -5.72
C GLN A 19 16.13 -0.54 -6.24
N ASP A 20 15.45 -1.64 -5.97
CA ASP A 20 15.74 -2.93 -6.59
C ASP A 20 14.44 -3.59 -7.03
N LEU A 21 14.51 -4.30 -8.15
CA LEU A 21 13.41 -5.09 -8.68
C LEU A 21 13.96 -6.41 -9.17
N GLU A 22 13.50 -7.48 -8.53
CA GLU A 22 13.79 -8.84 -8.95
C GLU A 22 12.52 -9.54 -9.42
N THR A 23 12.62 -10.29 -10.51
CA THR A 23 11.49 -11.05 -11.05
C THR A 23 11.76 -12.54 -10.97
N VAL A 24 10.79 -13.28 -10.45
CA VAL A 24 10.88 -14.73 -10.26
C VAL A 24 9.62 -15.43 -10.75
N LYS A 25 9.75 -16.68 -11.20
CA LYS A 25 8.60 -17.53 -11.52
C LYS A 25 8.04 -18.14 -10.24
N TYR A 26 6.72 -18.19 -10.12
CA TYR A 26 6.03 -18.85 -9.01
C TYR A 26 6.57 -20.26 -8.72
N ALA A 27 6.80 -21.06 -9.75
CA ALA A 27 7.32 -22.43 -9.63
C ALA A 27 8.72 -22.54 -8.97
N ALA A 28 9.51 -21.46 -9.00
CA ALA A 28 10.83 -21.41 -8.39
C ALA A 28 10.78 -21.21 -6.87
N ILE A 29 9.76 -20.50 -6.37
CA ILE A 29 9.66 -20.12 -4.95
C ILE A 29 8.57 -20.87 -4.18
N SER A 30 7.59 -21.46 -4.87
CA SER A 30 6.38 -22.00 -4.24
C SER A 30 6.56 -23.32 -3.50
N LYS A 31 7.68 -24.01 -3.70
CA LYS A 31 7.90 -25.37 -3.18
C LYS A 31 8.32 -25.40 -1.71
N SER A 32 9.01 -24.37 -1.22
CA SER A 32 9.51 -24.33 0.16
C SER A 32 9.97 -22.93 0.58
N LYS A 33 9.96 -22.67 1.90
CA LYS A 33 10.55 -21.47 2.52
C LYS A 33 12.01 -21.26 2.12
N SER A 34 12.79 -22.34 1.98
CA SER A 34 14.20 -22.27 1.59
C SER A 34 14.45 -21.68 0.20
N LYS A 35 13.45 -21.72 -0.70
CA LYS A 35 13.54 -21.07 -2.02
C LYS A 35 13.21 -19.58 -1.97
N ILE A 36 12.48 -19.13 -0.96
CA ILE A 36 12.13 -17.72 -0.75
C ILE A 36 13.25 -17.00 0.03
N LYS A 37 13.89 -17.70 0.97
CA LYS A 37 14.91 -17.14 1.87
C LYS A 37 16.03 -16.35 1.18
N PRO A 38 16.59 -16.76 0.01
CA PRO A 38 17.59 -15.94 -0.68
C PRO A 38 17.08 -14.56 -1.12
N TYR A 39 15.85 -14.50 -1.64
CA TYR A 39 15.21 -13.25 -2.06
C TYR A 39 14.90 -12.36 -0.84
N ALA A 40 14.30 -12.95 0.20
CA ALA A 40 14.03 -12.23 1.44
C ALA A 40 15.32 -11.69 2.08
N LYS A 41 16.40 -12.47 2.08
CA LYS A 41 17.71 -12.05 2.59
C LYS A 41 18.28 -10.89 1.78
N LYS A 42 18.14 -10.90 0.46
CA LYS A 42 18.57 -9.79 -0.40
C LYS A 42 17.79 -8.51 -0.08
N MET A 43 16.45 -8.60 -0.04
CA MET A 43 15.58 -7.46 0.26
C MET A 43 15.89 -6.85 1.64
N VAL A 44 16.02 -7.67 2.68
CA VAL A 44 16.38 -7.18 4.03
C VAL A 44 17.80 -6.61 4.06
N LYS A 45 18.75 -7.17 3.30
CA LYS A 45 20.10 -6.61 3.20
C LYS A 45 20.10 -5.20 2.61
N GLU A 46 19.27 -4.95 1.60
CA GLU A 46 19.11 -3.60 1.02
C GLU A 46 18.52 -2.62 2.03
N VAL A 47 17.55 -3.07 2.83
CA VAL A 47 17.00 -2.28 3.94
C VAL A 47 18.05 -1.95 5.00
N VAL A 48 18.87 -2.93 5.40
CA VAL A 48 19.99 -2.71 6.33
C VAL A 48 20.99 -1.72 5.75
N ALA A 49 21.28 -1.81 4.44
CA ALA A 49 22.17 -0.87 3.77
C ALA A 49 21.57 0.55 3.74
N ALA A 50 20.26 0.67 3.53
CA ALA A 50 19.55 1.94 3.54
C ALA A 50 19.69 2.65 4.90
N PHE A 51 19.39 1.94 5.99
CA PHE A 51 19.56 2.50 7.35
C PHE A 51 21.01 2.88 7.66
N LYS A 52 21.99 2.07 7.25
CA LYS A 52 23.41 2.39 7.45
C LYS A 52 23.91 3.62 6.67
N HIS A 53 23.21 4.01 5.62
CA HIS A 53 23.56 5.13 4.76
C HIS A 53 22.57 6.30 4.86
N ASP A 54 21.69 6.30 5.88
CA ASP A 54 20.63 7.31 6.05
C ASP A 54 19.80 7.54 4.75
N SER A 55 19.55 6.44 4.04
CA SER A 55 18.80 6.41 2.80
C SER A 55 17.48 5.69 2.97
N LEU A 56 16.51 6.04 2.14
CA LEU A 56 15.26 5.31 2.01
C LEU A 56 15.47 4.12 1.07
N VAL A 57 14.56 3.14 1.11
CA VAL A 57 14.58 1.98 0.21
C VAL A 57 13.19 1.58 -0.23
N GLN A 58 13.12 1.10 -1.47
CA GLN A 58 12.01 0.36 -2.04
C GLN A 58 12.55 -0.82 -2.85
N THR A 59 12.48 -2.02 -2.29
CA THR A 59 12.93 -3.25 -2.96
C THR A 59 11.74 -4.15 -3.27
N GLN A 60 11.72 -4.74 -4.47
CA GLN A 60 10.55 -5.43 -5.01
C GLN A 60 10.89 -6.83 -5.52
N LEU A 61 10.00 -7.78 -5.23
CA LEU A 61 10.02 -9.13 -5.78
C LEU A 61 8.72 -9.38 -6.56
N ALA A 62 8.81 -9.36 -7.89
CA ALA A 62 7.71 -9.68 -8.78
C ALA A 62 7.64 -11.19 -9.02
N VAL A 63 6.55 -11.82 -8.58
CA VAL A 63 6.28 -13.24 -8.78
C VAL A 63 5.33 -13.42 -9.96
N THR A 64 5.85 -14.00 -11.05
CA THR A 64 5.11 -14.28 -12.27
C THR A 64 4.44 -15.65 -12.24
N GLY A 65 3.29 -15.78 -12.90
CA GLY A 65 2.53 -17.04 -12.99
C GLY A 65 1.07 -16.79 -13.30
N GLN A 66 0.22 -17.80 -13.07
CA GLN A 66 -1.22 -17.69 -13.30
C GLN A 66 -1.89 -16.63 -12.39
N ARG A 67 -1.39 -16.49 -11.17
CA ARG A 67 -1.83 -15.47 -10.21
C ARG A 67 -0.61 -14.62 -9.81
N PRO A 68 -0.29 -13.57 -10.59
CA PRO A 68 0.88 -12.76 -10.30
C PRO A 68 0.71 -11.98 -8.99
N VAL A 69 1.83 -11.79 -8.29
CA VAL A 69 1.91 -11.00 -7.06
C VAL A 69 3.25 -10.29 -7.00
N THR A 70 3.25 -9.02 -6.62
CA THR A 70 4.46 -8.26 -6.32
C THR A 70 4.53 -8.03 -4.82
N PHE A 71 5.67 -8.40 -4.24
CA PHE A 71 6.03 -8.09 -2.86
C PHE A 71 6.98 -6.91 -2.85
N ALA A 72 6.83 -5.98 -1.92
CA ALA A 72 7.77 -4.88 -1.75
C ALA A 72 8.14 -4.68 -0.28
N LEU A 73 9.37 -4.28 -0.01
CA LEU A 73 9.73 -3.64 1.26
C LEU A 73 9.98 -2.16 1.00
N GLU A 74 9.41 -1.33 1.86
CA GLU A 74 9.53 0.11 1.78
C GLU A 74 9.79 0.69 3.17
N THR A 75 10.76 1.60 3.31
CA THR A 75 10.99 2.33 4.56
C THR A 75 10.11 3.57 4.61
N ASN A 76 9.24 3.70 5.60
CA ASN A 76 8.38 4.87 5.71
C ASN A 76 8.08 5.20 7.17
N ILE A 77 7.55 6.39 7.44
CA ILE A 77 7.11 6.81 8.77
C ILE A 77 5.70 6.29 9.10
N ILE A 78 4.95 5.88 8.06
CA ILE A 78 3.57 5.38 8.17
C ILE A 78 3.28 4.30 7.13
N ASN A 79 2.22 3.54 7.38
CA ASN A 79 1.66 2.55 6.49
C ASN A 79 0.97 3.18 5.25
N LEU A 80 1.75 3.84 4.38
CA LEU A 80 1.32 4.35 3.09
C LEU A 80 2.40 4.06 2.04
N PRO A 81 2.02 3.70 0.80
CA PRO A 81 2.98 3.51 -0.27
C PRO A 81 3.57 4.87 -0.69
N TYR A 82 4.81 4.86 -1.18
CA TYR A 82 5.44 6.05 -1.78
C TYR A 82 4.60 6.68 -2.88
N ALA A 83 3.79 5.92 -3.61
CA ALA A 83 2.85 6.48 -4.60
C ALA A 83 1.84 7.49 -4.00
N ASN A 84 1.61 7.44 -2.68
CA ASN A 84 0.71 8.31 -1.93
C ASN A 84 1.46 9.23 -0.95
N TYR A 85 2.77 9.46 -1.12
CA TYR A 85 3.59 10.24 -0.19
C TYR A 85 3.02 11.62 0.16
N LYS A 86 2.41 12.33 -0.81
CA LYS A 86 1.75 13.64 -0.58
C LYS A 86 0.65 13.60 0.48
N LYS A 87 0.06 12.43 0.75
CA LYS A 87 -0.99 12.27 1.77
C LYS A 87 -0.43 12.15 3.19
N VAL A 88 0.87 11.86 3.32
CA VAL A 88 1.54 11.69 4.63
C VAL A 88 1.46 12.97 5.46
N ALA A 89 1.53 14.14 4.82
CA ALA A 89 1.39 15.45 5.48
C ALA A 89 0.05 15.64 6.24
N ASN A 90 -0.99 14.84 5.95
CA ASN A 90 -2.25 14.91 6.69
C ASN A 90 -2.20 14.23 8.07
N PHE A 91 -1.12 13.49 8.38
CA PHE A 91 -1.02 12.65 9.56
C PHE A 91 0.08 13.10 10.54
N PHE A 92 0.90 14.06 10.14
CA PHE A 92 2.12 14.42 10.85
C PHE A 92 2.35 15.93 10.81
N GLU A 93 3.13 16.43 11.77
CA GLU A 93 3.46 17.84 11.92
C GLU A 93 4.74 18.21 11.16
N GLU A 94 4.77 19.42 10.59
CA GLU A 94 5.98 19.95 9.98
C GLU A 94 7.04 20.31 11.04
N GLY A 95 8.31 20.13 10.69
CA GLY A 95 9.44 20.44 11.59
C GLY A 95 9.72 19.39 12.67
N GLN A 96 8.88 18.36 12.82
CA GLN A 96 9.15 17.22 13.69
C GLN A 96 9.87 16.09 12.94
N GLU A 97 10.76 15.39 13.64
CA GLU A 97 11.42 14.20 13.15
C GLU A 97 10.68 12.93 13.60
N TYR A 98 10.50 11.99 12.67
CA TYR A 98 9.85 10.70 12.89
C TYR A 98 10.82 9.56 12.61
N GLY A 99 10.67 8.47 13.36
CA GLY A 99 11.39 7.23 13.10
C GLY A 99 10.85 6.51 11.87
N LEU A 100 11.73 5.79 11.19
CA LEU A 100 11.38 4.98 10.03
C LEU A 100 11.10 3.52 10.43
N ASN A 101 10.07 2.96 9.83
CA ASN A 101 9.72 1.55 9.94
C ASN A 101 9.78 0.90 8.56
N VAL A 102 9.83 -0.43 8.54
CA VAL A 102 9.83 -1.23 7.32
C VAL A 102 8.46 -1.82 7.10
N TYR A 103 7.87 -1.45 5.98
CA TYR A 103 6.55 -1.90 5.56
C TYR A 103 6.67 -2.93 4.44
N PHE A 104 5.90 -4.01 4.58
CA PHE A 104 5.78 -5.08 3.61
C PHE A 104 4.50 -4.90 2.80
N GLU A 105 4.65 -4.59 1.52
CA GLU A 105 3.54 -4.46 0.59
C GLU A 105 3.31 -5.75 -0.20
N THR A 106 2.04 -6.02 -0.48
CA THR A 106 1.58 -7.09 -1.36
C THR A 106 0.60 -6.52 -2.37
N ARG A 107 0.97 -6.59 -3.65
CA ARG A 107 0.17 -6.12 -4.78
C ARG A 107 -0.26 -7.32 -5.62
N SER A 108 -1.56 -7.60 -5.69
CA SER A 108 -2.10 -8.70 -6.49
C SER A 108 -3.61 -8.57 -6.63
N GLU A 109 -4.16 -8.95 -7.79
CA GLU A 109 -5.62 -9.02 -7.96
C GLU A 109 -6.30 -9.97 -6.96
N TYR A 110 -5.54 -10.88 -6.37
CA TYR A 110 -6.00 -11.99 -5.56
C TYR A 110 -5.69 -11.83 -4.06
N VAL A 111 -5.41 -10.62 -3.57
CA VAL A 111 -5.19 -10.40 -2.12
C VAL A 111 -6.47 -9.95 -1.41
N ASN A 112 -7.16 -8.96 -1.97
CA ASN A 112 -8.40 -8.39 -1.46
C ASN A 112 -9.09 -7.57 -2.57
N VAL A 113 -10.17 -6.85 -2.24
CA VAL A 113 -10.92 -6.01 -3.19
C VAL A 113 -10.13 -4.79 -3.70
N SER A 114 -9.16 -4.29 -2.92
CA SER A 114 -8.29 -3.18 -3.32
C SER A 114 -7.06 -3.64 -4.07
N HIS A 115 -6.86 -4.95 -4.23
CA HIS A 115 -5.70 -5.58 -4.85
C HIS A 115 -4.36 -5.22 -4.19
N PHE A 116 -4.42 -4.78 -2.93
CA PHE A 116 -3.31 -4.15 -2.25
C PHE A 116 -3.42 -4.34 -0.73
N ARG A 117 -2.31 -4.73 -0.10
CA ARG A 117 -2.17 -4.86 1.34
C ARG A 117 -0.79 -4.39 1.76
N ILE A 118 -0.70 -3.67 2.87
CA ILE A 118 0.57 -3.35 3.52
C ILE A 118 0.46 -3.76 4.98
N ASP A 119 1.51 -4.41 5.48
CA ASP A 119 1.67 -4.77 6.88
C ASP A 119 3.04 -4.24 7.35
N GLN A 120 3.16 -3.79 8.62
CA GLN A 120 4.47 -3.43 9.17
C GLN A 120 5.28 -4.70 9.44
N LEU A 121 6.49 -4.78 8.92
CA LEU A 121 7.35 -5.95 9.05
C LEU A 121 8.27 -5.85 10.28
N ALA A 122 8.94 -4.72 10.42
CA ALA A 122 9.92 -4.48 11.48
C ALA A 122 10.11 -2.98 11.74
N THR A 123 10.57 -2.64 12.93
CA THR A 123 11.16 -1.33 13.21
C THR A 123 12.65 -1.32 12.83
N GLU A 124 13.26 -0.13 12.84
CA GLU A 124 14.71 -0.01 12.65
C GLU A 124 15.49 -0.78 13.72
N GLU A 125 15.08 -0.66 14.99
CA GLU A 125 15.74 -1.32 16.11
C GLU A 125 15.69 -2.85 15.98
N GLU A 126 14.56 -3.42 15.54
CA GLU A 126 14.44 -4.86 15.31
C GLU A 126 15.39 -5.35 14.20
N ILE A 127 15.61 -4.53 13.17
CA ILE A 127 16.52 -4.87 12.06
C ILE A 127 17.98 -4.77 12.48
N GLU A 128 18.32 -3.77 13.28
CA GLU A 128 19.68 -3.61 13.82
C GLU A 128 20.03 -4.73 14.81
N GLN A 129 19.07 -5.17 15.63
CA GLN A 129 19.27 -6.24 16.60
C GLN A 129 19.45 -7.60 15.95
N ASP A 130 18.53 -8.00 15.06
CA ASP A 130 18.57 -9.31 14.42
C ASP A 130 17.93 -9.29 13.02
N SER A 131 18.74 -8.90 12.04
CA SER A 131 18.33 -8.92 10.64
C SER A 131 17.97 -10.32 10.12
N ASP A 132 18.53 -11.41 10.68
CA ASP A 132 18.20 -12.77 10.24
C ASP A 132 16.81 -13.19 10.74
N ALA A 133 16.41 -12.77 11.95
CA ALA A 133 15.04 -12.95 12.43
C ALA A 133 14.01 -12.18 11.56
N VAL A 134 14.36 -10.97 11.10
CA VAL A 134 13.51 -10.20 10.19
C VAL A 134 13.40 -10.88 8.81
N VAL A 135 14.47 -11.51 8.33
CA VAL A 135 14.42 -12.34 7.11
C VAL A 135 13.44 -13.49 7.29
N ASP A 136 13.46 -14.19 8.42
CA ASP A 136 12.54 -15.30 8.67
C ASP A 136 11.08 -14.81 8.81
N LYS A 137 10.83 -13.67 9.46
CA LYS A 137 9.51 -13.00 9.48
C LYS A 137 9.02 -12.71 8.05
N LEU A 138 9.88 -12.18 7.18
CA LEU A 138 9.53 -11.85 5.80
C LEU A 138 9.24 -13.10 4.96
N VAL A 139 10.04 -14.16 5.12
CA VAL A 139 9.79 -15.45 4.45
C VAL A 139 8.40 -15.97 4.81
N ASP A 140 8.04 -15.89 6.09
CA ASP A 140 6.75 -16.37 6.58
C ASP A 140 5.59 -15.52 6.05
N ALA A 141 5.75 -14.19 6.04
CA ALA A 141 4.79 -13.28 5.42
C ALA A 141 4.59 -13.55 3.93
N ILE A 142 5.67 -13.74 3.16
CA ILE A 142 5.58 -14.08 1.72
C ILE A 142 4.84 -15.39 1.53
N VAL A 143 5.14 -16.43 2.32
CA VAL A 143 4.45 -17.72 2.23
C VAL A 143 2.96 -17.58 2.53
N GLU A 144 2.60 -16.84 3.57
CA GLU A 144 1.21 -16.57 3.91
C GLU A 144 0.48 -15.87 2.76
N LYS A 145 1.05 -14.79 2.21
CA LYS A 145 0.41 -14.05 1.12
C LYS A 145 0.34 -14.86 -0.18
N ILE A 146 1.32 -15.70 -0.47
CA ILE A 146 1.23 -16.66 -1.57
C ILE A 146 0.04 -17.60 -1.38
N LYS A 147 -0.19 -18.12 -0.17
CA LYS A 147 -1.37 -18.96 0.11
C LYS A 147 -2.67 -18.19 -0.10
N VAL A 148 -2.77 -16.97 0.44
CA VAL A 148 -3.94 -16.08 0.24
C VAL A 148 -4.23 -15.88 -1.24
N VAL A 149 -3.21 -15.52 -2.03
CA VAL A 149 -3.33 -15.31 -3.48
C VAL A 149 -3.82 -16.56 -4.21
N ARG A 150 -3.37 -17.76 -3.79
CA ARG A 150 -3.79 -19.03 -4.42
C ARG A 150 -5.19 -19.46 -4.05
N GLU A 151 -5.58 -19.26 -2.80
CA GLU A 151 -6.87 -19.70 -2.27
C GLU A 151 -7.95 -18.63 -2.45
N TYR A 152 -7.57 -17.45 -2.96
CA TYR A 152 -8.49 -16.34 -3.18
C TYR A 152 -9.70 -16.78 -3.98
N LYS A 153 -10.86 -16.56 -3.37
CA LYS A 153 -12.17 -16.62 -3.97
C LYS A 153 -12.68 -15.19 -4.02
N LYS A 154 -12.99 -14.71 -5.23
CA LYS A 154 -13.53 -13.37 -5.40
C LYS A 154 -14.81 -13.27 -4.59
N PRO A 155 -14.93 -12.34 -3.62
CA PRO A 155 -16.17 -12.16 -2.90
C PRO A 155 -17.25 -11.82 -3.93
N GLU A 156 -18.39 -12.51 -3.84
CA GLU A 156 -19.54 -12.15 -4.67
C GLU A 156 -19.82 -10.68 -4.42
N LYS A 157 -19.91 -9.91 -5.50
CA LYS A 157 -20.43 -8.55 -5.40
C LYS A 157 -21.82 -8.70 -4.79
N LYS A 158 -21.98 -8.32 -3.52
CA LYS A 158 -23.28 -7.83 -3.08
C LYS A 158 -23.58 -6.72 -4.07
N THR A 159 -24.49 -6.99 -5.00
CA THR A 159 -25.23 -5.92 -5.66
C THR A 159 -25.84 -5.15 -4.50
N GLU A 160 -25.15 -4.10 -4.06
CA GLU A 160 -25.84 -2.95 -3.51
C GLU A 160 -26.86 -2.62 -4.58
N SER A 161 -28.10 -3.07 -4.34
CA SER A 161 -29.21 -2.45 -5.00
C SER A 161 -28.97 -0.98 -4.75
N LYS A 162 -28.83 -0.22 -5.84
CA LYS A 162 -29.05 1.21 -5.75
C LYS A 162 -30.44 1.30 -5.13
N ALA A 163 -30.49 1.51 -3.81
CA ALA A 163 -31.66 2.06 -3.18
C ALA A 163 -31.86 3.34 -3.97
N LYS A 164 -32.82 3.29 -4.90
CA LYS A 164 -33.37 4.48 -5.51
C LYS A 164 -33.72 5.33 -4.30
N THR A 165 -32.93 6.36 -4.05
CA THR A 165 -33.42 7.54 -3.35
C THR A 165 -34.57 8.02 -4.20
N THR A 166 -35.74 7.46 -3.93
CA THR A 166 -37.03 8.02 -4.30
C THR A 166 -36.97 9.40 -3.70
N LYS A 167 -36.70 10.40 -4.53
CA LYS A 167 -36.94 11.80 -4.19
C LYS A 167 -38.42 11.85 -3.85
N THR A 168 -38.75 11.78 -2.56
CA THR A 168 -40.03 12.22 -2.05
C THR A 168 -40.03 13.71 -2.25
N THR A 169 -40.50 14.13 -3.42
CA THR A 169 -40.86 15.51 -3.72
C THR A 169 -41.87 15.94 -2.67
N THR A 170 -41.40 16.66 -1.65
CA THR A 170 -42.24 17.47 -0.79
C THR A 170 -42.97 18.44 -1.70
N LYS A 171 -44.26 18.18 -1.94
CA LYS A 171 -45.19 19.08 -2.60
C LYS A 171 -45.16 20.42 -1.86
N LYS A 172 -44.35 21.37 -2.34
CA LYS A 172 -44.56 22.79 -2.08
C LYS A 172 -45.80 23.15 -2.89
N LYS A 173 -46.91 23.32 -2.18
CA LYS A 173 -48.19 23.82 -2.69
C LYS A 173 -47.96 25.24 -3.18
N THR A 174 -47.68 25.41 -4.46
CA THR A 174 -47.68 26.71 -5.13
C THR A 174 -49.00 26.81 -5.87
N THR A 175 -49.82 27.76 -5.42
CA THR A 175 -51.15 28.09 -5.93
C THR A 175 -51.08 28.49 -7.40
N THR A 176 -51.91 27.85 -8.22
CA THR A 176 -52.03 28.07 -9.66
C THR A 176 -52.82 29.35 -9.97
N GLU A 177 -52.21 30.19 -10.82
CA GLU A 177 -52.77 31.05 -11.88
C GLU A 177 -53.99 31.96 -11.64
N LYS A 178 -53.85 33.20 -12.12
CA LYS A 178 -54.63 33.66 -13.30
C LYS A 178 -54.00 34.88 -13.97
N LYS A 179 -53.82 34.77 -15.29
CA LYS A 179 -53.38 35.81 -16.21
C LYS A 179 -54.60 36.31 -16.98
N ALA A 180 -54.88 37.62 -16.94
CA ALA A 180 -55.75 38.42 -17.83
C ALA A 180 -55.80 39.83 -17.20
N THR A 181 -55.72 40.99 -17.86
CA THR A 181 -55.87 41.41 -19.26
C THR A 181 -55.48 42.91 -19.33
N THR A 182 -54.89 43.35 -20.44
CA THR A 182 -55.02 44.67 -21.11
C THR A 182 -55.70 45.85 -20.36
N LYS A 183 -55.10 47.06 -20.36
CA LYS A 183 -55.26 48.15 -21.36
C LYS A 183 -54.60 49.47 -20.89
N LYS A 184 -54.13 50.26 -21.87
CA LYS A 184 -53.81 51.70 -21.86
C LYS A 184 -54.72 52.51 -20.90
N LYS A 185 -54.24 53.58 -20.28
CA LYS A 185 -53.89 54.87 -20.90
C LYS A 185 -53.17 55.76 -19.89
#